data_AF-A0A2G6FW49-F1
#
_entry.id   AF-A0A2G6FW49-F1
#
_cell.length_a   1.000
_cell.length_b   1.000
_cell.length_c   1.000
_cell.angle_alpha   90.00
_cell.angle_beta   90.00
_cell.angle_gamma   90.00
#
_symmetry.space_group_name_H-M   'P 1'
#
loop_
_entity.id
_entity.type
_entity.pdbx_description
1 polymer ?
#
loop_
_entity_poly.entity_id
_entity_poly.type
_entity_poly.pdbx_seq_one_letter_code
_entity_poly.pdbx_strand_id
1 'polypeptide(L)'
;MKKVLVLLLLISVGLNLGLGLTLLRNPSDEGLRHGAWGPAERRPPEGGPDHRPPFGKGFLEKKRRFLNGRLDLAASQREAFRRLHEEFGPQVRQQAERVRAARLQLRQAAALSGKDDLRGLFADVGRQQARLDSLVTEVMFHELEILDQDQRQKYLGLMPMDRFERRFGRKPWGYGRPPRDQ
;
A
#
# COMPACT_ATOMS: atom_id res chain seq x y z
N MET A 1 3.84 19.51 13.39
CA MET A 1 4.69 18.29 13.25
C MET A 1 4.17 17.07 14.00
N LYS A 2 3.81 17.15 15.31
CA LYS A 2 3.32 15.99 16.09
C LYS A 2 2.10 15.26 15.49
N LYS A 3 1.19 16.01 14.84
CA LYS A 3 -0.04 15.45 14.24
C LYS A 3 0.22 14.52 13.05
N VAL A 4 1.27 14.78 12.26
CA VAL A 4 1.63 13.96 11.08
C VAL A 4 2.23 12.61 11.53
N LEU A 5 3.00 12.62 12.60
CA LEU A 5 3.65 11.43 13.15
C LEU A 5 2.63 10.47 13.79
N VAL A 6 1.63 11.01 14.49
CA VAL A 6 0.50 10.24 15.03
C VAL A 6 -0.36 9.64 13.90
N LEU A 7 -0.56 10.38 12.80
CA LEU A 7 -1.31 9.89 11.64
C LEU A 7 -0.58 8.72 10.96
N LEU A 8 0.74 8.83 10.76
CA LEU A 8 1.57 7.74 10.22
C LEU A 8 1.55 6.49 11.12
N LEU A 9 1.58 6.69 12.44
CA LEU A 9 1.49 5.60 13.40
C LEU A 9 0.13 4.88 13.32
N LEU A 10 -0.97 5.64 13.22
CA LEU A 10 -2.31 5.08 13.10
C LEU A 10 -2.54 4.34 11.78
N ILE A 11 -1.93 4.80 10.68
CA ILE A 11 -1.97 4.11 9.39
C ILE A 11 -1.22 2.77 9.48
N SER A 12 -0.03 2.76 10.08
CA SER A 12 0.75 1.53 10.30
C SER A 12 0.01 0.50 11.15
N VAL A 13 -0.66 0.94 12.22
CA VAL A 13 -1.48 0.06 13.08
C VAL A 13 -2.71 -0.45 12.34
N GLY A 14 -3.41 0.40 11.57
CA GLY A 14 -4.57 0.01 10.79
C GLY A 14 -4.27 -1.01 9.69
N LEU A 15 -3.09 -0.89 9.06
CA LEU A 15 -2.63 -1.81 8.00
C LEU A 15 -2.35 -3.22 8.55
N ASN A 16 -1.80 -3.31 9.75
CA ASN A 16 -1.55 -4.58 10.43
C ASN A 16 -2.86 -5.26 10.89
N LEU A 17 -3.84 -4.49 11.37
CA LEU A 17 -5.15 -5.03 11.81
C LEU A 17 -6.01 -5.50 10.63
N GLY A 18 -5.99 -4.80 9.49
CA GLY A 18 -6.76 -5.17 8.30
C GLY A 18 -6.34 -6.52 7.69
N LEU A 19 -5.04 -6.83 7.73
CA LEU A 19 -4.50 -8.13 7.31
C LEU A 19 -4.88 -9.25 8.28
N GLY A 20 -4.90 -8.99 9.59
CA GLY A 20 -5.35 -9.96 10.59
C GLY A 20 -6.84 -10.32 10.44
N LEU A 21 -7.70 -9.33 10.16
CA LEU A 21 -9.14 -9.53 9.98
C LEU A 21 -9.51 -10.25 8.68
N THR A 22 -8.76 -10.03 7.59
CA THR A 22 -9.00 -10.73 6.31
C THR A 22 -8.59 -12.20 6.34
N LEU A 23 -7.64 -12.57 7.21
CA LEU A 23 -7.20 -13.96 7.39
C LEU A 23 -8.03 -14.73 8.42
N LEU A 24 -8.72 -14.02 9.32
CA LEU A 24 -9.69 -14.61 10.25
C LEU A 24 -11.10 -14.76 9.64
N ARG A 25 -11.36 -14.14 8.48
CA ARG A 25 -12.62 -14.28 7.75
C ARG A 25 -12.58 -15.59 6.97
N ASN A 26 -13.15 -16.64 7.58
CA ASN A 26 -13.33 -17.96 6.98
C ASN A 26 -13.93 -17.85 5.57
N PRO A 27 -13.33 -18.46 4.53
CA PRO A 27 -13.93 -18.54 3.19
C PRO A 27 -15.14 -19.48 3.10
N SER A 28 -15.50 -20.17 4.19
CA SER A 28 -16.60 -21.13 4.24
C SER A 28 -17.99 -20.51 4.47
N ASP A 29 -18.10 -19.20 4.72
CA ASP A 29 -19.37 -18.53 5.05
C ASP A 29 -19.94 -17.62 3.94
N GLU A 30 -19.33 -17.61 2.75
CA GLU A 30 -19.84 -16.87 1.57
C GLU A 30 -20.80 -17.69 0.68
N GLY A 31 -21.35 -18.79 1.22
CA GLY A 31 -22.27 -19.67 0.48
C GLY A 31 -23.73 -19.20 0.41
N LEU A 32 -24.16 -18.20 1.18
CA LEU A 32 -25.59 -17.88 1.29
C LEU A 32 -25.86 -16.38 1.38
N ARG A 33 -25.64 -15.62 0.30
CA ARG A 33 -26.44 -14.41 0.01
C ARG A 33 -26.21 -13.86 -1.40
N HIS A 34 -27.30 -13.90 -2.17
CA HIS A 34 -27.56 -13.28 -3.48
C HIS A 34 -26.95 -14.03 -4.68
N GLY A 35 -27.69 -14.49 -5.70
CA GLY A 35 -29.02 -14.12 -6.17
C GLY A 35 -28.95 -13.94 -7.70
N ALA A 36 -29.31 -15.01 -8.42
CA ALA A 36 -29.83 -15.04 -9.80
C ALA A 36 -29.13 -14.22 -10.90
N TRP A 37 -28.10 -14.77 -11.57
CA TRP A 37 -27.83 -14.64 -13.02
C TRP A 37 -27.13 -15.93 -13.50
N GLY A 38 -27.44 -16.39 -14.72
CA GLY A 38 -27.25 -17.77 -15.22
C GLY A 38 -25.82 -18.32 -15.30
N PRO A 39 -25.66 -19.57 -15.80
CA PRO A 39 -24.39 -20.28 -15.82
C PRO A 39 -23.50 -19.72 -16.94
N ALA A 40 -22.91 -18.55 -16.72
CA ALA A 40 -21.68 -18.21 -17.39
C ALA A 40 -20.60 -19.09 -16.74
N GLU A 41 -20.16 -20.12 -17.47
CA GLU A 41 -18.88 -20.79 -17.27
C GLU A 41 -17.77 -19.75 -17.31
N ARG A 42 -17.59 -19.02 -16.21
CA ARG A 42 -16.34 -18.34 -15.93
C ARG A 42 -15.36 -19.45 -15.62
N ARG A 43 -14.69 -19.92 -16.68
CA ARG A 43 -13.35 -20.48 -16.54
C ARG A 43 -12.63 -19.57 -15.54
N PRO A 44 -12.09 -20.11 -14.43
CA PRO A 44 -11.21 -19.33 -13.58
C PRO A 44 -10.17 -18.71 -14.52
N PRO A 45 -9.90 -17.40 -14.46
CA PRO A 45 -8.80 -16.86 -15.24
C PRO A 45 -7.57 -17.73 -14.92
N GLU A 46 -7.05 -18.43 -15.93
CA GLU A 46 -5.75 -19.09 -15.89
C GLU A 46 -4.72 -17.99 -15.63
N GLY A 47 -4.48 -17.74 -14.36
CA GLY A 47 -3.87 -16.51 -13.89
C GLY A 47 -4.00 -16.48 -12.39
N GLY A 48 -3.24 -17.36 -11.73
CA GLY A 48 -3.01 -17.27 -10.29
C GLY A 48 -2.66 -15.84 -9.85
N PRO A 49 -2.84 -15.50 -8.57
CA PRO A 49 -2.81 -14.14 -8.06
C PRO A 49 -1.58 -13.39 -8.55
N ASP A 50 -1.86 -12.34 -9.33
CA ASP A 50 -0.97 -11.38 -9.99
C ASP A 50 0.49 -11.45 -9.49
N HIS A 51 1.31 -12.29 -10.11
CA HIS A 51 2.73 -12.48 -9.77
C HIS A 51 3.61 -11.31 -10.23
N ARG A 52 3.01 -10.22 -10.73
CA ARG A 52 3.76 -9.04 -11.16
C ARG A 52 4.37 -8.39 -9.92
N PRO A 53 5.71 -8.26 -9.84
CA PRO A 53 6.33 -7.53 -8.75
C PRO A 53 5.78 -6.09 -8.77
N PRO A 54 5.41 -5.52 -7.61
CA PRO A 54 4.93 -4.14 -7.55
C PRO A 54 5.95 -3.13 -8.11
N PHE A 55 7.23 -3.52 -8.17
CA PHE A 55 8.36 -2.76 -8.69
C PHE A 55 9.02 -3.42 -9.91
N GLY A 56 8.23 -3.88 -10.88
CA GLY A 56 8.77 -4.42 -12.14
C GLY A 56 9.74 -3.48 -12.85
N LYS A 57 10.56 -4.03 -13.76
CA LYS A 57 11.48 -3.26 -14.61
C LYS A 57 10.72 -2.08 -15.24
N GLY A 58 11.18 -0.85 -14.99
CA GLY A 58 10.57 0.38 -15.49
C GLY A 58 9.47 1.01 -14.61
N PHE A 59 9.18 0.50 -13.42
CA PHE A 59 8.25 1.18 -12.49
C PHE A 59 8.73 2.59 -12.12
N LEU A 60 9.99 2.74 -11.74
CA LEU A 60 10.59 4.04 -11.40
C LEU A 60 10.57 5.01 -12.60
N GLU A 61 10.84 4.49 -13.80
CA GLU A 61 10.75 5.27 -15.04
C GLU A 61 9.34 5.80 -15.28
N LYS A 62 8.32 4.93 -15.10
CA LYS A 62 6.91 5.30 -15.22
C LYS A 62 6.52 6.33 -14.16
N LYS A 63 6.93 6.15 -12.90
CA LYS A 63 6.70 7.13 -11.82
C LYS A 63 7.31 8.48 -12.18
N ARG A 64 8.58 8.51 -12.62
CA ARG A 64 9.27 9.73 -13.01
C ARG A 64 8.57 10.45 -14.16
N ARG A 65 8.16 9.72 -15.20
CA ARG A 65 7.42 10.28 -16.34
C ARG A 65 6.06 10.84 -15.90
N PHE A 66 5.36 10.12 -15.03
CA PHE A 66 4.09 10.57 -14.46
C PHE A 66 4.25 11.86 -13.64
N LEU A 67 5.24 11.93 -12.76
CA LEU A 67 5.51 13.12 -11.95
C LEU A 67 5.93 14.31 -12.83
N ASN A 68 6.78 14.09 -13.83
CA ASN A 68 7.19 15.14 -14.75
C ASN A 68 6.00 15.77 -15.48
N GLY A 69 5.03 14.96 -15.94
CA GLY A 69 3.83 15.46 -16.63
C GLY A 69 2.78 16.09 -15.71
N ARG A 70 2.97 16.08 -14.38
CA ARG A 70 2.00 16.62 -13.41
C ARG A 70 2.53 17.78 -12.59
N LEU A 71 3.85 17.88 -12.43
CA LEU A 71 4.52 18.86 -11.57
C LEU A 71 5.32 19.90 -12.37
N ASP A 72 5.38 19.76 -13.70
CA ASP A 72 6.11 20.67 -14.59
C ASP A 72 7.58 20.85 -14.14
N LEU A 73 8.27 19.73 -13.90
CA LEU A 73 9.60 19.73 -13.29
C LEU A 73 10.63 20.42 -14.19
N ALA A 74 11.46 21.28 -13.60
CA ALA A 74 12.61 21.86 -14.28
C ALA A 74 13.65 20.79 -14.64
N ALA A 75 14.55 21.09 -15.58
CA ALA A 75 15.59 20.14 -16.00
C ALA A 75 16.49 19.70 -14.84
N SER A 76 16.87 20.62 -13.96
CA SER A 76 17.66 20.36 -12.74
C SER A 76 16.91 19.45 -11.76
N GLN A 77 15.62 19.66 -11.55
CA GLN A 77 14.79 18.82 -10.70
C GLN A 77 14.65 17.41 -11.28
N ARG A 78 14.41 17.26 -12.59
CA ARG A 78 14.36 15.95 -13.25
C ARG A 78 15.64 15.14 -13.05
N GLU A 79 16.78 15.80 -13.16
CA GLU A 79 18.09 15.19 -12.92
C GLU A 79 18.26 14.76 -11.46
N ALA A 80 17.88 15.62 -10.50
CA ALA A 80 17.92 15.30 -9.08
C ALA A 80 17.01 14.09 -8.74
N PHE A 81 15.78 14.04 -9.27
CA PHE A 81 14.90 12.89 -9.13
C PHE A 81 15.51 11.61 -9.71
N ARG A 82 16.17 11.70 -10.87
CA ARG A 82 16.86 10.54 -11.47
C ARG A 82 17.93 10.01 -10.53
N ARG A 83 18.83 10.86 -10.04
CA ARG A 83 19.93 10.47 -9.15
C ARG A 83 19.41 9.87 -7.85
N LEU A 84 18.40 10.51 -7.24
CA LEU A 84 17.74 10.00 -6.04
C LEU A 84 17.20 8.58 -6.25
N HIS A 85 16.53 8.33 -7.38
CA HIS A 85 16.01 7.00 -7.69
C HIS A 85 17.08 5.97 -8.07
N GLU A 86 18.20 6.40 -8.64
CA GLU A 86 19.36 5.53 -8.90
C GLU A 86 20.03 5.11 -7.58
N GLU A 87 20.11 6.02 -6.61
CA GLU A 87 20.69 5.80 -5.29
C GLU A 87 19.79 4.92 -4.40
N PHE A 88 18.53 5.30 -4.18
CA PHE A 88 17.64 4.62 -3.25
C PHE A 88 16.84 3.47 -3.89
N GLY A 89 16.68 3.48 -5.22
CA GLY A 89 15.89 2.49 -5.96
C GLY A 89 16.32 1.03 -5.72
N PRO A 90 17.63 0.69 -5.72
CA PRO A 90 18.10 -0.65 -5.40
C PRO A 90 17.70 -1.10 -3.99
N GLN A 91 17.79 -0.22 -2.99
CA GLN A 91 17.46 -0.53 -1.60
C GLN A 91 15.95 -0.80 -1.42
N VAL A 92 15.11 0.07 -1.98
CA VAL A 92 13.65 -0.10 -1.98
C VAL A 92 13.26 -1.41 -2.67
N ARG A 93 13.87 -1.72 -3.82
CA ARG A 93 13.62 -2.97 -4.55
C ARG A 93 14.03 -4.19 -3.73
N GLN A 94 15.22 -4.18 -3.13
CA GLN A 94 15.71 -5.28 -2.31
C GLN A 94 14.76 -5.53 -1.11
N GLN A 95 14.32 -4.45 -0.45
CA GLN A 95 13.41 -4.57 0.68
C GLN A 95 12.02 -5.05 0.25
N ALA A 96 11.53 -4.63 -0.92
CA ALA A 96 10.28 -5.14 -1.47
C ALA A 96 10.34 -6.65 -1.79
N GLU A 97 11.47 -7.16 -2.30
CA GLU A 97 11.67 -8.59 -2.50
C GLU A 97 11.71 -9.36 -1.18
N ARG A 98 12.28 -8.78 -0.11
CA ARG A 98 12.21 -9.37 1.24
C ARG A 98 10.79 -9.47 1.77
N VAL A 99 9.98 -8.43 1.60
CA VAL A 99 8.54 -8.46 1.94
C VAL A 99 7.82 -9.56 1.15
N ARG A 100 8.10 -9.67 -0.15
CA ARG A 100 7.51 -10.69 -1.01
C ARG A 100 7.89 -12.10 -0.55
N ALA A 101 9.17 -12.33 -0.26
CA ALA A 101 9.67 -13.61 0.24
C ALA A 101 9.02 -14.01 1.57
N ALA A 102 8.95 -13.09 2.53
CA ALA A 102 8.31 -13.33 3.83
C ALA A 102 6.81 -13.67 3.66
N ARG A 103 6.10 -12.97 2.77
CA ARG A 103 4.68 -13.28 2.46
C ARG A 103 4.52 -14.64 1.79
N LEU A 104 5.44 -15.03 0.91
CA LEU A 104 5.41 -16.35 0.27
C LEU A 104 5.61 -17.46 1.30
N GLN A 105 6.57 -17.29 2.22
CA GLN A 105 6.80 -18.23 3.33
C GLN A 105 5.57 -18.35 4.22
N LEU A 106 4.96 -17.22 4.61
CA LEU A 106 3.72 -17.22 5.39
C LEU A 106 2.60 -17.99 4.67
N ARG A 107 2.43 -17.76 3.36
CA ARG A 107 1.40 -18.46 2.57
C ARG A 107 1.65 -19.96 2.50
N GLN A 108 2.90 -20.39 2.33
CA GLN A 108 3.27 -21.80 2.30
C GLN A 108 3.01 -22.47 3.65
N ALA A 109 3.43 -21.83 4.75
CA ALA A 109 3.20 -22.33 6.10
C ALA A 109 1.70 -22.39 6.45
N ALA A 110 0.91 -21.40 6.03
CA ALA A 110 -0.52 -21.37 6.29
C ALA A 110 -1.28 -22.54 5.65
N ALA A 111 -0.73 -23.16 4.60
CA ALA A 111 -1.31 -24.35 3.97
C ALA A 111 -0.98 -25.66 4.73
N LEU A 112 0.02 -25.64 5.62
CA LEU A 112 0.63 -26.86 6.19
C LEU A 112 0.63 -26.90 7.72
N SER A 113 0.48 -25.77 8.41
CA SER A 113 0.75 -25.63 9.85
C SER A 113 -0.46 -25.15 10.65
N GLY A 114 -0.42 -25.38 11.98
CA GLY A 114 -1.41 -24.86 12.92
C GLY A 114 -1.27 -23.35 13.15
N LYS A 115 -2.32 -22.73 13.74
CA LYS A 115 -2.40 -21.27 13.94
C LYS A 115 -1.22 -20.69 14.75
N ASP A 116 -0.70 -21.44 15.72
CA ASP A 116 0.38 -20.97 16.59
C ASP A 116 1.73 -20.83 15.85
N ASP A 117 1.97 -21.67 14.84
CA ASP A 117 3.20 -21.65 14.03
C ASP A 117 3.28 -20.43 13.09
N LEU A 118 2.14 -19.81 12.79
CA LEU A 118 2.06 -18.68 11.87
C LEU A 118 2.42 -17.34 12.50
N ARG A 119 2.33 -17.21 13.85
CA ARG A 119 2.54 -15.93 14.54
C ARG A 119 3.91 -15.33 14.25
N GLY A 120 4.96 -16.16 14.25
CA GLY A 120 6.33 -15.72 13.95
C GLY A 120 6.48 -15.18 12.53
N LEU A 121 5.88 -15.86 11.55
CA LEU A 121 5.91 -15.46 10.14
C LEU A 121 5.12 -14.17 9.88
N PHE A 122 3.96 -14.02 10.54
CA PHE A 122 3.21 -12.76 10.52
C PHE A 122 4.02 -11.59 11.07
N ALA A 123 4.67 -11.78 12.22
CA ALA A 123 5.51 -10.75 12.81
C ALA A 123 6.68 -10.38 11.88
N ASP A 124 7.26 -11.36 11.17
CA ASP A 124 8.31 -11.08 10.19
C ASP A 124 7.82 -10.27 9.00
N VAL A 125 6.68 -10.65 8.39
CA VAL A 125 6.06 -9.86 7.32
C VAL A 125 5.83 -8.42 7.77
N GLY A 126 5.31 -8.22 9.00
CA GLY A 126 5.11 -6.89 9.58
C GLY A 126 6.41 -6.09 9.69
N ARG A 127 7.49 -6.70 10.19
CA ARG A 127 8.82 -6.05 10.28
C ARG A 127 9.37 -5.66 8.91
N GLN A 128 9.29 -6.56 7.92
CA GLN A 128 9.79 -6.26 6.58
C GLN A 128 8.98 -5.15 5.91
N GLN A 129 7.65 -5.14 6.12
CA GLN A 129 6.76 -4.09 5.62
C GLN A 129 7.11 -2.74 6.25
N ALA A 130 7.26 -2.66 7.58
CA ALA A 130 7.61 -1.43 8.28
C ALA A 130 8.95 -0.83 7.79
N ARG A 131 9.93 -1.69 7.50
CA ARG A 131 11.21 -1.26 6.90
C ARG A 131 11.02 -0.71 5.49
N LEU A 132 10.20 -1.35 4.66
CA LEU A 132 9.90 -0.84 3.32
C LEU A 132 9.19 0.51 3.39
N ASP A 133 8.19 0.65 4.26
CA ASP A 133 7.42 1.88 4.43
C ASP A 133 8.32 3.02 4.92
N SER A 134 9.28 2.72 5.81
CA SER A 134 10.28 3.69 6.28
C SER A 134 11.17 4.18 5.14
N LEU A 135 11.72 3.27 4.32
CA LEU A 135 12.55 3.62 3.16
C LEU A 135 11.76 4.44 2.13
N VAL A 136 10.51 4.07 1.84
CA VAL A 136 9.66 4.82 0.91
C VAL A 136 9.39 6.22 1.44
N THR A 137 9.13 6.35 2.75
CA THR A 137 8.89 7.66 3.40
C THR A 137 10.15 8.54 3.35
N GLU A 138 11.32 7.97 3.58
CA GLU A 138 12.61 8.67 3.45
C GLU A 138 12.83 9.18 2.02
N VAL A 139 12.62 8.33 1.01
CA VAL A 139 12.68 8.74 -0.40
C VAL A 139 11.68 9.86 -0.69
N MET A 140 10.46 9.79 -0.14
CA MET A 140 9.47 10.86 -0.30
C MET A 140 9.93 12.20 0.29
N PHE A 141 10.63 12.19 1.43
CA PHE A 141 11.17 13.41 2.01
C PHE A 141 12.23 14.04 1.10
N HIS A 142 13.16 13.24 0.56
CA HIS A 142 14.11 13.73 -0.42
C HIS A 142 13.47 14.22 -1.71
N GLU A 143 12.41 13.54 -2.19
CA GLU A 143 11.63 14.03 -3.33
C GLU A 143 11.01 15.41 -3.04
N LEU A 144 10.50 15.65 -1.82
CA LEU A 144 9.96 16.95 -1.42
C LEU A 144 11.02 18.05 -1.34
N GLU A 145 12.25 17.72 -0.93
CA GLU A 145 13.37 18.68 -0.87
C GLU A 145 13.75 19.22 -2.26
N ILE A 146 13.60 18.40 -3.31
CA ILE A 146 13.89 18.78 -4.70
C ILE A 146 12.82 19.75 -5.26
N LEU A 147 11.59 19.65 -4.76
CA LEU A 147 10.43 20.38 -5.28
C LEU A 147 10.32 21.78 -4.68
N ASP A 148 9.79 22.70 -5.49
CA ASP A 148 9.37 24.02 -5.04
C ASP A 148 8.10 23.94 -4.19
N GLN A 149 7.81 24.99 -3.43
CA GLN A 149 6.69 25.01 -2.48
C GLN A 149 5.34 24.63 -3.12
N ASP A 150 5.02 25.18 -4.30
CA ASP A 150 3.77 24.89 -5.00
C ASP A 150 3.72 23.46 -5.55
N GLN A 151 4.86 22.94 -6.02
CA GLN A 151 4.98 21.57 -6.51
C GLN A 151 4.85 20.56 -5.37
N ARG A 152 5.33 20.85 -4.16
CA ARG A 152 5.18 19.98 -2.98
C ARG A 152 3.72 19.70 -2.67
N GLN A 153 2.85 20.71 -2.73
CA GLN A 153 1.42 20.54 -2.49
C GLN A 153 0.78 19.65 -3.55
N LYS A 154 1.09 19.89 -4.83
CA LYS A 154 0.63 19.04 -5.94
C LYS A 154 1.12 17.59 -5.77
N TYR A 155 2.40 17.43 -5.44
CA TYR A 155 3.02 16.12 -5.23
C TYR A 155 2.33 15.32 -4.12
N LEU A 156 2.07 15.95 -2.97
CA LEU A 156 1.35 15.32 -1.86
C LEU A 156 -0.08 14.92 -2.25
N GLY A 157 -0.77 15.74 -3.05
CA GLY A 157 -2.10 15.39 -3.58
C GLY A 157 -2.11 14.27 -4.63
N LEU A 158 -0.97 13.97 -5.27
CA LEU A 158 -0.84 12.82 -6.18
C LEU A 158 -0.59 11.50 -5.43
N MET A 159 -0.13 11.57 -4.19
CA MET A 159 0.09 10.38 -3.38
C MET A 159 -1.26 9.76 -3.01
N PRO A 160 -1.41 8.43 -3.08
CA PRO A 160 -2.68 7.75 -2.80
C PRO A 160 -3.05 7.74 -1.30
N MET A 161 -2.66 8.77 -0.53
CA MET A 161 -3.03 8.93 0.88
C MET A 161 -4.56 8.94 1.04
N ASP A 162 -5.27 9.59 0.12
CA ASP A 162 -6.74 9.68 0.14
C ASP A 162 -7.46 8.40 -0.33
N ARG A 163 -6.76 7.50 -1.04
CA ARG A 163 -7.35 6.19 -1.39
C ARG A 163 -7.43 5.27 -0.17
N PHE A 164 -6.61 5.51 0.84
CA PHE A 164 -6.71 4.85 2.12
C PHE A 164 -8.02 5.23 2.82
N GLU A 165 -8.37 6.52 2.85
CA GLU A 165 -9.64 6.98 3.44
C GLU A 165 -10.87 6.43 2.70
N ARG A 166 -10.83 6.42 1.36
CA ARG A 166 -11.95 5.90 0.54
C ARG A 166 -12.12 4.38 0.64
N ARG A 167 -11.04 3.60 0.78
CA ARG A 167 -11.09 2.13 0.87
C ARG A 167 -11.43 1.63 2.27
N PHE A 168 -11.06 2.38 3.32
CA PHE A 168 -11.37 2.04 4.71
C PHE A 168 -12.64 2.69 5.24
N GLY A 169 -13.39 3.42 4.41
CA GLY A 169 -14.79 3.76 4.68
C GLY A 169 -15.02 4.34 6.07
N ARG A 170 -14.08 5.13 6.60
CA ARG A 170 -14.38 5.93 7.78
C ARG A 170 -15.37 7.00 7.31
N LYS A 171 -16.66 6.68 7.44
CA LYS A 171 -17.66 7.69 7.76
C LYS A 171 -16.99 8.58 8.82
N PRO A 172 -16.91 9.91 8.62
CA PRO A 172 -16.38 10.79 9.64
C PRO A 172 -17.12 10.42 10.93
N TRP A 173 -16.35 10.12 11.98
CA TRP A 173 -16.88 9.83 13.30
C TRP A 173 -17.96 10.87 13.59
N GLY A 174 -19.16 10.38 13.92
CA GLY A 174 -20.37 11.18 13.97
C GLY A 174 -20.20 12.45 14.78
N TYR A 175 -20.30 13.59 14.10
CA TYR A 175 -21.09 14.69 14.63
C TYR A 175 -22.52 14.44 14.17
N GLY A 176 -23.44 14.59 15.12
CA GLY A 176 -24.77 13.99 15.10
C GLY A 176 -25.53 14.16 13.80
N ARG A 177 -26.39 13.17 13.49
CA ARG A 177 -27.63 13.50 12.81
C ARG A 177 -28.26 14.65 13.60
N PRO A 178 -28.54 15.83 12.99
CA PRO A 178 -29.40 16.78 13.66
C PRO A 178 -30.71 16.05 14.01
N PRO A 179 -31.27 16.30 15.20
CA PRO A 179 -32.57 15.73 15.56
C PRO A 179 -33.55 16.06 14.44
N ARG A 180 -34.30 15.06 13.99
CA ARG A 180 -35.43 15.32 13.12
C ARG A 180 -36.47 15.98 14.00
N ASP A 181 -36.75 17.24 13.70
CA ASP A 181 -37.84 17.98 14.32
C ASP A 181 -39.13 17.13 14.24
N GLN A 182 -39.74 16.97 15.41
CA GLN A 182 -41.13 16.52 15.59
C GLN A 182 -42.04 17.74 15.50
#